data_AF-A0A662UDU1-F1
#
_entry.id   AF-A0A662UDU1-F1
#
_cell.length_a   1.000
_cell.length_b   1.000
_cell.length_c   1.000
_cell.angle_alpha   90.00
_cell.angle_beta   90.00
_cell.angle_gamma   90.00
#
_symmetry.space_group_name_H-M   'P 1'
#
loop_
_entity.id
_entity.type
_entity.pdbx_description
1 polymer ?
#
loop_
_entity_poly.entity_id
_entity_poly.type
_entity_poly.pdbx_seq_one_letter_code
_entity_poly.pdbx_strand_id
1 'polypeptide(L)'
;MSKLFRNSRLATASIVSATLASALTAIGSGGIVYLGAIYVPLEVFYIAFIPYFFICLSIVIVYFTVLRGKNGLIILSTIMYLIGFYFSLISAITLMGLNVFENYLSFIIDSALTIAGSTYILSKYNFLSKIYAYFKDRDVTDKLAVSLAFLILGISRLLIREIYLPIPLTFLILSWIVTFIVLKNSPLLRPYSTSEFELITCCSVIFGLINMAYLVLLRTSL
;
A
#
# COMPACT_ATOMS: atom_id res chain seq x y z
N MET A 1 -18.84 5.59 -22.59
CA MET A 1 -18.04 5.27 -21.39
C MET A 1 -19.01 4.81 -20.29
N SER A 2 -18.83 3.64 -19.68
CA SER A 2 -19.83 3.09 -18.74
C SER A 2 -19.86 3.85 -17.41
N LYS A 3 -21.04 3.99 -16.78
CA LYS A 3 -21.23 4.64 -15.47
C LYS A 3 -20.32 4.03 -14.38
N LEU A 4 -20.12 2.72 -14.44
CA LEU A 4 -19.25 1.95 -13.53
C LEU A 4 -17.76 2.35 -13.64
N PHE A 5 -17.30 2.68 -14.86
CA PHE A 5 -15.93 3.15 -15.11
C PHE A 5 -15.68 4.57 -14.60
N ARG A 6 -16.68 5.45 -14.69
CA ARG A 6 -16.60 6.81 -14.13
C ARG A 6 -16.55 6.77 -12.60
N ASN A 7 -17.37 5.91 -11.98
CA ASN A 7 -17.45 5.77 -10.53
C ASN A 7 -16.13 5.24 -9.93
N SER A 8 -15.54 4.21 -10.53
CA SER A 8 -14.25 3.65 -10.08
C SER A 8 -13.10 4.65 -10.22
N ARG A 9 -13.07 5.47 -11.28
CA ARG A 9 -12.09 6.57 -11.41
C ARG A 9 -12.23 7.61 -10.30
N LEU A 10 -13.46 8.00 -9.98
CA LEU A 10 -13.72 8.99 -8.92
C LEU A 10 -13.29 8.44 -7.55
N ALA A 11 -13.60 7.18 -7.25
CA ALA A 11 -13.15 6.50 -6.03
C ALA A 11 -11.62 6.36 -5.96
N THR A 12 -10.97 6.03 -7.07
CA THR A 12 -9.49 5.97 -7.13
C THR A 12 -8.89 7.36 -6.87
N ALA A 13 -9.42 8.39 -7.52
CA ALA A 13 -8.94 9.75 -7.36
C ALA A 13 -9.12 10.24 -5.91
N SER A 14 -10.23 9.91 -5.25
CA SER A 14 -10.45 10.27 -3.84
C SER A 14 -9.49 9.54 -2.91
N ILE A 15 -9.22 8.25 -3.15
CA ILE A 15 -8.24 7.49 -2.37
C ILE A 15 -6.85 8.10 -2.52
N VAL A 16 -6.40 8.34 -3.75
CA VAL A 16 -5.08 8.95 -4.03
C VAL A 16 -4.98 10.34 -3.39
N SER A 17 -6.04 11.15 -3.47
CA SER A 17 -6.06 12.48 -2.86
C SER A 17 -5.94 12.41 -1.34
N ALA A 18 -6.62 11.47 -0.68
CA ALA A 18 -6.50 11.25 0.75
C ALA A 18 -5.12 10.73 1.15
N THR A 19 -4.56 9.79 0.39
CA THR A 19 -3.18 9.31 0.58
C THR A 19 -2.18 10.46 0.52
N LEU A 20 -2.28 11.32 -0.50
CA LEU A 20 -1.39 12.47 -0.68
C LEU A 20 -1.58 13.50 0.43
N ALA A 21 -2.82 13.84 0.79
CA ALA A 21 -3.10 14.78 1.87
C ALA A 21 -2.54 14.29 3.21
N SER A 22 -2.76 13.01 3.55
CA SER A 22 -2.19 12.38 4.74
C SER A 22 -0.66 12.41 4.74
N ALA A 23 -0.03 12.05 3.63
CA ALA A 23 1.42 12.04 3.51
C ALA A 23 2.02 13.45 3.63
N LEU A 24 1.51 14.42 2.87
CA LEU A 24 2.01 15.79 2.86
C LEU A 24 1.83 16.47 4.21
N THR A 25 0.71 16.22 4.88
CA THR A 25 0.47 16.73 6.24
C THR A 25 1.48 16.14 7.22
N ALA A 26 1.67 14.82 7.22
CA ALA A 26 2.61 14.15 8.11
C ALA A 26 4.07 14.59 7.86
N ILE A 27 4.47 14.79 6.60
CA ILE A 27 5.80 15.33 6.24
C ILE A 27 5.94 16.78 6.72
N GLY A 28 4.93 17.61 6.48
CA GLY A 28 5.01 19.06 6.69
C GLY A 28 4.90 19.51 8.14
N SER A 29 4.14 18.80 8.98
CA SER A 29 3.89 19.20 10.37
C SER A 29 4.42 18.24 11.43
N GLY A 30 5.06 17.13 11.02
CA GLY A 30 5.48 16.05 11.93
C GLY A 30 4.30 15.53 12.76
N GLY A 31 4.53 15.07 13.98
CA GLY A 31 3.44 14.77 14.91
C GLY A 31 3.52 13.42 15.60
N ILE A 32 2.59 13.21 16.53
CA ILE A 32 2.42 11.97 17.26
C ILE A 32 1.02 11.43 16.95
N VAL A 33 0.95 10.16 16.56
CA VAL A 33 -0.31 9.44 16.43
C VAL A 33 -0.51 8.63 17.71
N TYR A 34 -1.62 8.87 18.40
CA TYR A 34 -2.03 8.14 19.58
C TYR A 34 -3.13 7.14 19.24
N LEU A 35 -2.97 5.91 19.72
CA LEU A 35 -3.97 4.83 19.61
C LEU A 35 -4.43 4.59 18.15
N GLY A 36 -3.55 4.79 17.18
CA GLY A 36 -3.81 4.63 15.74
C GLY A 36 -4.55 5.80 15.09
N ALA A 37 -5.62 6.32 15.69
CA ALA A 37 -6.51 7.27 15.01
C ALA A 37 -6.31 8.75 15.38
N ILE A 38 -5.62 9.06 16.47
CA ILE A 38 -5.54 10.43 17.01
C ILE A 38 -4.19 11.04 16.64
N TYR A 39 -4.16 11.75 15.52
CA TYR A 39 -3.00 12.47 15.03
C TYR A 39 -2.94 13.87 15.63
N VAL A 40 -1.83 14.17 16.31
CA VAL A 40 -1.53 15.47 16.92
C VAL A 40 -0.26 16.03 16.25
N PRO A 41 -0.37 17.04 15.37
CA PRO A 41 0.79 17.71 14.79
C PRO A 41 1.53 18.53 15.86
N LEU A 42 2.85 18.65 15.73
CA LEU A 42 3.67 19.35 16.73
C LEU A 42 3.70 20.86 16.53
N GLU A 43 3.68 21.32 15.27
CA GLU A 43 3.86 22.74 14.99
C GLU A 43 2.53 23.50 15.04
N VAL A 44 1.51 22.96 14.37
CA VAL A 44 0.27 23.71 14.11
C VAL A 44 -0.94 22.79 14.27
N PHE A 45 -1.63 22.93 15.40
CA PHE A 45 -2.75 22.05 15.78
C PHE A 45 -3.88 21.99 14.74
N TYR A 46 -4.22 23.10 14.08
CA TYR A 46 -5.32 23.13 13.11
C TYR A 46 -5.03 22.34 11.82
N ILE A 47 -3.75 22.06 11.52
CA ILE A 47 -3.35 21.29 10.34
C ILE A 47 -3.86 19.85 10.42
N ALA A 48 -4.09 19.32 11.64
CA ALA A 48 -4.67 18.00 11.85
C ALA A 48 -5.99 17.80 11.11
N PHE A 49 -6.79 18.86 10.93
CA PHE A 49 -8.10 18.77 10.25
C PHE A 49 -7.98 18.32 8.78
N ILE A 50 -6.87 18.65 8.12
CA ILE A 50 -6.67 18.36 6.69
C ILE A 50 -6.73 16.85 6.40
N PRO A 51 -5.88 15.98 6.98
CA PRO A 51 -5.95 14.55 6.72
C PRO A 51 -7.32 13.96 7.10
N TYR A 52 -7.92 14.36 8.22
CA TYR A 52 -9.24 13.88 8.62
C TYR A 52 -10.33 14.22 7.60
N PHE A 53 -10.35 15.46 7.11
CA PHE A 53 -11.31 15.89 6.10
C PHE A 53 -11.20 15.04 4.83
N PHE A 54 -9.98 14.85 4.33
CA PHE A 54 -9.75 14.05 3.12
C PHE A 54 -10.03 12.56 3.32
N ILE A 55 -9.71 11.99 4.49
CA ILE A 55 -10.05 10.60 4.83
C ILE A 55 -11.57 10.40 4.83
N CYS A 56 -12.31 11.25 5.54
CA CYS A 56 -13.77 11.21 5.58
C CYS A 56 -14.37 11.37 4.18
N LEU A 57 -13.89 12.34 3.41
CA LEU A 57 -14.34 12.57 2.04
C LEU A 57 -14.08 11.36 1.15
N SER A 58 -12.89 10.75 1.23
CA SER A 58 -12.56 9.53 0.49
C SER A 58 -13.51 8.40 0.84
N ILE A 59 -13.80 8.16 2.13
CA ILE A 59 -14.69 7.08 2.56
C ILE A 59 -16.10 7.31 2.01
N VAL A 60 -16.61 8.53 2.11
CA VAL A 60 -17.93 8.92 1.61
C VAL A 60 -18.02 8.71 0.10
N ILE A 61 -17.03 9.19 -0.66
CA ILE A 61 -17.00 9.03 -2.11
C ILE A 61 -16.96 7.56 -2.50
N VAL A 62 -16.05 6.77 -1.90
CA VAL A 62 -15.93 5.33 -2.16
C VAL A 62 -17.24 4.61 -1.85
N TYR A 63 -17.90 4.96 -0.75
CA TYR A 63 -19.19 4.40 -0.37
C TYR A 63 -20.26 4.65 -1.44
N PHE A 64 -20.49 5.91 -1.81
CA PHE A 64 -21.57 6.26 -2.73
C PHE A 64 -21.32 5.83 -4.18
N THR A 65 -20.06 5.70 -4.58
CA THR A 65 -19.69 5.41 -5.98
C THR A 65 -19.52 3.93 -6.26
N VAL A 66 -18.93 3.17 -5.31
CA VAL A 66 -18.54 1.77 -5.51
C VAL A 66 -19.28 0.81 -4.57
N LEU A 67 -19.43 1.16 -3.29
CA LEU A 67 -19.91 0.21 -2.29
C LEU A 67 -21.44 0.21 -2.11
N ARG A 68 -22.14 1.25 -2.57
CA ARG A 68 -23.59 1.39 -2.41
C ARG A 68 -24.32 0.18 -3.02
N GLY A 69 -25.04 -0.55 -2.18
CA GLY A 69 -25.77 -1.77 -2.58
C GLY A 69 -24.97 -3.06 -2.50
N LYS A 70 -23.71 -3.02 -2.03
CA LYS A 70 -22.93 -4.23 -1.71
C LYS A 70 -23.26 -4.77 -0.33
N ASN A 71 -22.81 -6.01 -0.06
CA ASN A 71 -22.96 -6.64 1.24
C ASN A 71 -22.30 -5.80 2.36
N GLY A 72 -22.96 -5.68 3.51
CA GLY A 72 -22.46 -4.95 4.68
C GLY A 72 -21.05 -5.35 5.10
N LEU A 73 -20.70 -6.64 4.99
CA LEU A 73 -19.34 -7.10 5.27
C LEU A 73 -18.29 -6.55 4.29
N ILE A 74 -18.62 -6.46 2.99
CA ILE A 74 -17.71 -5.87 1.98
C ILE A 74 -17.51 -4.38 2.28
N ILE A 75 -18.59 -3.68 2.64
CA ILE A 75 -18.54 -2.26 3.03
C ILE A 75 -17.63 -2.08 4.25
N LEU A 76 -17.89 -2.84 5.31
CA LEU A 76 -17.14 -2.77 6.56
C LEU A 76 -15.66 -3.06 6.34
N SER A 77 -15.34 -4.18 5.67
CA SER A 77 -13.95 -4.56 5.38
C SER A 77 -13.22 -3.52 4.53
N THR A 78 -13.92 -2.91 3.56
CA THR A 78 -13.33 -1.85 2.72
C THR A 78 -13.00 -0.60 3.50
N ILE A 79 -13.93 -0.15 4.35
CA ILE A 79 -13.72 1.01 5.21
C ILE A 79 -12.60 0.73 6.22
N MET A 80 -12.59 -0.45 6.84
CA MET A 80 -11.55 -0.86 7.79
C MET A 80 -10.16 -0.82 7.16
N TYR A 81 -9.96 -1.44 5.99
CA TYR A 81 -8.62 -1.44 5.40
C TYR A 81 -8.19 -0.05 4.92
N LEU A 82 -9.10 0.80 4.45
CA LEU A 82 -8.78 2.16 4.02
C LEU A 82 -8.41 3.05 5.20
N ILE A 83 -9.18 3.00 6.30
CA ILE A 83 -8.88 3.77 7.51
C ILE A 83 -7.53 3.34 8.07
N GLY A 84 -7.32 2.03 8.27
CA GLY A 84 -6.04 1.52 8.75
C GLY A 84 -4.88 1.92 7.84
N PHE A 85 -5.08 1.90 6.52
CA PHE A 85 -4.05 2.33 5.56
C PHE A 85 -3.69 3.81 5.71
N TYR A 86 -4.68 4.71 5.83
CA TYR A 86 -4.38 6.14 5.96
C TYR A 86 -3.65 6.48 7.25
N PHE A 87 -4.04 5.87 8.38
CA PHE A 87 -3.38 6.14 9.66
C PHE A 87 -2.03 5.45 9.79
N SER A 88 -1.87 4.23 9.25
CA SER A 88 -0.55 3.59 9.16
C SER A 88 0.42 4.43 8.32
N LEU A 89 -0.07 5.09 7.26
CA LEU A 89 0.74 6.03 6.46
C LEU A 89 1.19 7.25 7.25
N ILE A 90 0.27 7.89 7.99
CA ILE A 90 0.60 9.03 8.85
C ILE A 90 1.63 8.58 9.88
N SER A 91 1.36 7.50 10.61
CA SER A 91 2.26 6.94 11.64
C SER A 91 3.64 6.59 11.08
N ALA A 92 3.72 5.95 9.91
CA ALA A 92 5.00 5.58 9.30
C ALA A 92 5.84 6.80 8.91
N ILE A 93 5.21 7.84 8.38
CA ILE A 93 5.89 9.09 7.98
C ILE A 93 6.30 9.89 9.22
N THR A 94 5.42 10.04 10.21
CA THR A 94 5.76 10.76 11.43
C THR A 94 6.88 10.07 12.20
N LEU A 95 6.94 8.74 12.17
CA LEU A 95 8.03 7.95 12.74
C LEU A 95 9.39 8.17 12.08
N MET A 96 9.38 8.40 10.75
CA MET A 96 10.60 8.80 10.04
C MET A 96 11.13 10.14 10.51
N GLY A 97 10.24 11.11 10.74
CA GLY A 97 10.61 12.41 11.31
C GLY A 97 10.97 12.34 12.79
N LEU A 98 10.21 11.57 13.57
CA LEU A 98 10.22 11.56 15.04
C LEU A 98 10.09 10.12 15.55
N ASN A 99 11.21 9.57 16.04
CA ASN A 99 11.31 8.19 16.50
C ASN A 99 10.68 8.00 17.90
N VAL A 100 9.36 8.14 17.98
CA VAL A 100 8.57 8.14 19.23
C VAL A 100 7.78 6.84 19.36
N PHE A 101 7.73 6.25 20.56
CA PHE A 101 7.11 4.95 20.82
C PHE A 101 5.63 4.90 20.43
N GLU A 102 4.91 5.98 20.65
CA GLU A 102 3.49 6.13 20.32
C GLU A 102 3.24 5.96 18.82
N ASN A 103 4.14 6.46 17.96
CA ASN A 103 4.04 6.27 16.51
C ASN A 103 4.26 4.79 16.11
N TYR A 104 5.13 4.05 16.79
CA TYR A 104 5.27 2.60 16.58
C TYR A 104 4.00 1.84 16.97
N LEU A 105 3.48 2.13 18.17
CA LEU A 105 2.29 1.47 18.67
C LEU A 105 1.09 1.73 17.75
N SER A 106 0.91 2.98 17.34
CA SER A 106 -0.13 3.38 16.39
C SER A 106 0.04 2.69 15.04
N PHE A 107 1.26 2.65 14.49
CA PHE A 107 1.53 1.92 13.26
C PHE A 107 1.13 0.44 13.34
N ILE A 108 1.42 -0.25 14.46
CA ILE A 108 1.04 -1.65 14.66
C ILE A 108 -0.49 -1.80 14.70
N ILE A 109 -1.19 -0.95 15.46
CA ILE A 109 -2.65 -0.97 15.59
C ILE A 109 -3.32 -0.77 14.21
N ASP A 110 -2.88 0.25 13.47
CA ASP A 110 -3.44 0.60 12.17
C ASP A 110 -3.13 -0.46 11.11
N SER A 111 -1.93 -1.05 11.17
CA SER A 111 -1.55 -2.19 10.33
C SER A 111 -2.44 -3.41 10.60
N ALA A 112 -2.72 -3.71 11.86
CA ALA A 112 -3.62 -4.81 12.24
C ALA A 112 -5.04 -4.56 11.70
N LEU A 113 -5.54 -3.33 11.79
CA LEU A 113 -6.84 -2.94 11.21
C LEU A 113 -6.85 -3.12 9.69
N THR A 114 -5.76 -2.72 9.02
CA THR A 114 -5.57 -2.88 7.58
C THR A 114 -5.61 -4.34 7.16
N ILE A 115 -4.87 -5.19 7.86
CA ILE A 115 -4.81 -6.63 7.61
C ILE A 115 -6.16 -7.29 7.86
N ALA A 116 -6.84 -6.95 8.96
CA ALA A 116 -8.16 -7.49 9.30
C ALA A 116 -9.20 -7.16 8.20
N GLY A 117 -9.25 -5.91 7.71
CA GLY A 117 -10.14 -5.56 6.60
C GLY A 117 -9.75 -6.26 5.29
N SER A 118 -8.46 -6.36 5.02
CA SER A 118 -7.94 -6.94 3.78
C SER A 118 -8.20 -8.45 3.67
N THR A 119 -8.04 -9.19 4.77
CA THR A 119 -8.20 -10.67 4.78
C THR A 119 -9.58 -11.12 4.32
N TYR A 120 -10.65 -10.43 4.73
CA TYR A 120 -12.01 -10.72 4.27
C TYR A 120 -12.16 -10.53 2.76
N ILE A 121 -11.65 -9.42 2.22
CA ILE A 121 -11.72 -9.14 0.78
C ILE A 121 -10.92 -10.19 0.00
N LEU A 122 -9.68 -10.48 0.40
CA LEU A 122 -8.85 -11.48 -0.27
C LEU A 122 -9.52 -12.87 -0.28
N SER A 123 -10.12 -13.27 0.85
CA SER A 123 -10.86 -14.52 0.98
C SER A 123 -12.09 -14.54 0.06
N LYS A 124 -12.90 -13.47 0.07
CA LYS A 124 -14.13 -13.37 -0.72
C LYS A 124 -13.89 -13.54 -2.23
N TYR A 125 -12.76 -13.05 -2.74
CA TYR A 125 -12.41 -13.12 -4.15
C TYR A 125 -11.52 -14.32 -4.51
N ASN A 126 -11.34 -15.29 -3.59
CA ASN A 126 -10.47 -16.46 -3.75
C ASN A 126 -9.05 -16.08 -4.21
N PHE A 127 -8.54 -14.96 -3.68
CA PHE A 127 -7.28 -14.37 -4.11
C PHE A 127 -6.10 -15.34 -3.99
N LEU A 128 -5.97 -16.03 -2.85
CA LEU A 128 -4.92 -17.01 -2.62
C LEU A 128 -4.91 -18.12 -3.66
N SER A 129 -6.09 -18.61 -4.05
CA SER A 129 -6.21 -19.64 -5.10
C SER A 129 -5.81 -19.08 -6.47
N LYS A 130 -6.24 -17.86 -6.82
CA LYS A 130 -5.87 -17.19 -8.09
C LYS A 130 -4.36 -16.92 -8.16
N ILE A 131 -3.77 -16.44 -7.08
CA ILE A 131 -2.32 -16.18 -6.99
C ILE A 131 -1.54 -17.49 -6.99
N TYR A 132 -1.99 -18.51 -6.26
CA TYR A 132 -1.33 -19.82 -6.26
C TYR A 132 -1.36 -20.43 -7.66
N ALA A 133 -2.48 -20.35 -8.37
CA ALA A 133 -2.58 -20.78 -9.76
C ALA A 133 -1.64 -19.98 -10.67
N TYR A 134 -1.50 -18.67 -10.43
CA TYR A 134 -0.57 -17.82 -11.18
C TYR A 134 0.89 -18.19 -10.95
N PHE A 135 1.31 -18.39 -9.69
CA PHE A 135 2.66 -18.84 -9.36
C PHE A 135 2.90 -20.33 -9.63
N LYS A 136 1.86 -21.12 -9.93
CA LYS A 136 2.01 -22.50 -10.40
C LYS A 136 2.39 -22.55 -11.89
N ASP A 137 2.17 -21.46 -12.62
CA ASP A 137 2.63 -21.35 -14.01
C ASP A 137 4.16 -21.33 -14.04
N ARG A 138 4.72 -22.32 -14.74
CA ARG A 138 6.17 -22.50 -14.87
C ARG A 138 6.84 -21.26 -15.46
N ASP A 139 6.18 -20.57 -16.40
CA ASP A 139 6.71 -19.35 -17.00
C ASP A 139 6.83 -18.21 -15.97
N VAL A 140 5.89 -18.13 -15.03
CA VAL A 140 5.91 -17.13 -13.95
C VAL A 140 7.01 -17.44 -12.93
N THR A 141 7.15 -18.71 -12.53
CA THR A 141 8.21 -19.13 -11.60
C THR A 141 9.60 -18.94 -12.18
N ASP A 142 9.78 -19.28 -13.46
CA ASP A 142 11.06 -19.16 -14.14
C ASP A 142 11.46 -17.68 -14.26
N LYS A 143 10.52 -16.79 -14.59
CA LYS A 143 10.76 -15.34 -14.59
C LYS A 143 11.09 -14.79 -13.20
N LEU A 144 10.44 -15.26 -12.15
CA LEU A 144 10.79 -14.85 -10.78
C LEU A 144 12.17 -15.35 -10.36
N ALA A 145 12.52 -16.59 -10.69
CA ALA A 145 13.85 -17.13 -10.43
C ALA A 145 14.94 -16.32 -11.15
N VAL A 146 14.69 -15.93 -12.41
CA VAL A 146 15.58 -15.04 -13.17
C VAL A 146 15.69 -13.65 -12.52
N SER A 147 14.57 -13.07 -12.09
CA SER A 147 14.57 -11.80 -11.36
C SER A 147 15.40 -11.89 -10.07
N LEU A 148 15.22 -12.96 -9.30
CA LEU A 148 15.94 -13.20 -8.05
C LEU A 148 17.44 -13.40 -8.30
N ALA A 149 17.80 -14.14 -9.35
CA ALA A 149 19.19 -14.33 -9.75
C ALA A 149 19.87 -12.99 -10.10
N PHE A 150 19.19 -12.12 -10.84
CA PHE A 150 19.69 -10.77 -11.12
C PHE A 150 19.80 -9.90 -9.87
N LEU A 151 18.86 -10.02 -8.93
CA LEU A 151 18.92 -9.31 -7.65
C LEU A 151 20.12 -9.76 -6.82
N ILE A 152 20.32 -11.07 -6.67
CA ILE A 152 21.45 -11.66 -5.93
C ILE A 152 22.78 -11.26 -6.60
N LEU A 153 22.86 -11.28 -7.93
CA LEU A 153 24.04 -10.84 -8.67
C LEU A 153 24.32 -9.34 -8.53
N GLY A 154 23.27 -8.50 -8.46
CA GLY A 154 23.41 -7.07 -8.21
C GLY A 154 23.91 -6.78 -6.80
N ILE A 155 23.29 -7.39 -5.77
CA ILE A 155 23.63 -7.20 -4.36
C ILE A 155 25.02 -7.74 -4.03
N SER A 156 25.34 -8.96 -4.48
CA SER A 156 26.66 -9.58 -4.22
C SER A 156 27.81 -8.75 -4.76
N ARG A 157 27.62 -8.05 -5.89
CA ARG A 157 28.63 -7.19 -6.52
C ARG A 157 28.71 -5.80 -5.91
N LEU A 158 27.62 -5.29 -5.31
CA LEU A 158 27.63 -4.07 -4.49
C LEU A 158 28.50 -4.23 -3.23
N LEU A 159 28.58 -5.45 -2.68
CA LEU A 159 29.37 -5.75 -1.49
C LEU A 159 30.88 -5.83 -1.77
N ILE A 160 31.29 -5.93 -3.04
CA ILE A 160 32.69 -5.99 -3.45
C ILE A 160 33.11 -4.58 -3.93
N ARG A 161 33.81 -3.84 -3.05
CA ARG A 161 34.23 -2.44 -3.26
C ARG A 161 35.05 -2.17 -4.53
N GLU A 162 35.59 -3.20 -5.18
CA GLU A 162 36.49 -3.09 -6.33
C GLU A 162 35.77 -3.13 -7.69
N ILE A 163 34.46 -3.39 -7.72
CA ILE A 163 33.71 -3.54 -8.98
C ILE A 163 33.17 -2.17 -9.46
N TYR A 164 33.34 -1.91 -10.76
CA TYR A 164 32.79 -0.73 -11.44
C TYR A 164 31.26 -0.64 -11.24
N LEU A 165 30.82 0.35 -10.46
CA LEU A 165 29.44 0.57 -9.97
C LEU A 165 28.31 0.42 -11.03
N PRO A 166 28.50 0.78 -12.32
CA PRO A 166 27.48 0.57 -13.34
C PRO A 166 27.06 -0.90 -13.53
N ILE A 167 27.98 -1.85 -13.29
CA ILE A 167 27.73 -3.29 -13.47
C ILE A 167 26.68 -3.80 -12.47
N PRO A 168 26.83 -3.66 -11.13
CA PRO A 168 25.78 -4.06 -10.20
C PRO A 168 24.45 -3.32 -10.42
N LEU A 169 24.49 -2.05 -10.84
CA LEU A 169 23.31 -1.26 -11.20
C LEU A 169 22.52 -1.88 -12.37
N THR A 170 23.21 -2.34 -13.42
CA THR A 170 22.53 -3.01 -14.55
C THR A 170 21.79 -4.27 -14.14
N PHE A 171 22.37 -5.09 -13.25
CA PHE A 171 21.70 -6.30 -12.74
C PHE A 171 20.49 -5.97 -11.85
N LEU A 172 20.59 -4.93 -11.01
CA LEU A 172 19.45 -4.44 -10.25
C LEU A 172 18.32 -3.98 -11.17
N ILE A 173 18.61 -3.15 -12.18
CA ILE A 173 17.60 -2.67 -13.15
C ILE A 173 16.95 -3.85 -13.88
N LEU A 174 17.73 -4.83 -14.33
CA LEU A 174 17.21 -6.04 -14.99
C LEU A 174 16.28 -6.85 -14.07
N SER A 175 16.63 -7.00 -12.79
CA SER A 175 15.75 -7.63 -11.80
C SER A 175 14.40 -6.91 -11.69
N TRP A 176 14.42 -5.57 -11.60
CA TRP A 176 13.20 -4.78 -11.53
C TRP A 176 12.36 -4.86 -12.81
N ILE A 177 12.98 -4.89 -13.99
CA ILE A 177 12.26 -5.07 -15.27
C ILE A 177 11.54 -6.42 -15.30
N VAL A 178 12.22 -7.51 -14.95
CA VAL A 178 11.63 -8.85 -14.95
C VAL A 178 10.51 -8.94 -13.91
N THR A 179 10.71 -8.35 -12.73
CA THR A 179 9.68 -8.27 -11.68
C THR A 179 8.45 -7.49 -12.16
N PHE A 180 8.66 -6.38 -12.88
CA PHE A 180 7.57 -5.59 -13.45
C PHE A 180 6.78 -6.36 -14.51
N ILE A 181 7.46 -7.15 -15.36
CA ILE A 181 6.81 -8.00 -16.36
C ILE A 181 5.94 -9.08 -15.69
N VAL A 182 6.46 -9.72 -14.64
CA VAL A 182 5.71 -10.71 -13.85
C VAL A 182 4.52 -10.06 -13.15
N LEU A 183 4.68 -8.87 -12.58
CA LEU A 183 3.59 -8.16 -11.93
C LEU A 183 2.52 -7.76 -12.94
N LYS A 184 2.89 -7.19 -14.10
CA LYS A 184 1.95 -6.75 -15.16
C LYS A 184 1.01 -7.87 -15.63
N ASN A 185 1.52 -9.09 -15.75
CA ASN A 185 0.75 -10.23 -16.23
C ASN A 185 -0.03 -10.95 -15.12
N SER A 186 0.16 -10.55 -13.87
CA SER A 186 -0.47 -11.17 -12.73
C SER A 186 -1.97 -10.89 -12.66
N PRO A 187 -2.73 -11.74 -11.95
CA PRO A 187 -4.11 -11.45 -11.57
C PRO A 187 -4.25 -10.22 -10.65
N LEU A 188 -3.17 -9.49 -10.32
CA LEU A 188 -3.24 -8.19 -9.64
C LEU A 188 -3.40 -7.02 -10.63
N LEU A 189 -2.86 -7.16 -11.85
CA LEU A 189 -2.70 -6.06 -12.81
C LEU A 189 -3.34 -6.32 -14.18
N ARG A 190 -3.94 -7.51 -14.39
CA ARG A 190 -4.83 -7.72 -15.55
C ARG A 190 -5.91 -6.63 -15.57
N PRO A 191 -6.38 -6.21 -16.76
CA PRO A 191 -7.50 -5.29 -16.86
C PRO A 191 -8.77 -6.00 -16.38
N TYR A 192 -8.96 -6.05 -15.07
CA TYR A 192 -10.18 -6.53 -14.46
C TYR A 192 -11.29 -5.53 -14.77
N SER A 193 -12.46 -6.06 -15.11
CA SER A 193 -13.64 -5.24 -15.23
C SER A 193 -13.86 -4.51 -13.91
N THR A 194 -14.42 -3.31 -13.96
CA THR A 194 -14.70 -2.42 -12.82
C THR A 194 -15.55 -3.05 -11.69
N SER A 195 -15.96 -4.32 -11.83
CA SER A 195 -16.62 -5.15 -10.81
C SER A 195 -15.70 -5.63 -9.67
N GLU A 196 -14.37 -5.65 -9.86
CA GLU A 196 -13.39 -6.12 -8.85
C GLU A 196 -12.58 -4.97 -8.21
N PHE A 197 -13.13 -3.75 -8.19
CA PHE A 197 -12.46 -2.58 -7.63
C PHE A 197 -11.95 -2.79 -6.19
N GLU A 198 -12.73 -3.46 -5.32
CA GLU A 198 -12.35 -3.72 -3.93
C GLU A 198 -11.09 -4.57 -3.83
N LEU A 199 -10.94 -5.55 -4.72
CA LEU A 199 -9.78 -6.43 -4.71
C LEU A 199 -8.52 -5.66 -5.12
N ILE A 200 -8.62 -4.85 -6.19
CA ILE A 200 -7.50 -4.05 -6.69
C ILE A 200 -7.02 -3.06 -5.62
N THR A 201 -7.96 -2.35 -5.02
CA THR A 201 -7.67 -1.38 -3.95
C THR A 201 -7.10 -2.06 -2.72
N CYS A 202 -7.67 -3.20 -2.29
CA CYS A 202 -7.13 -4.02 -1.21
C CYS A 202 -5.67 -4.45 -1.50
N CYS A 203 -5.38 -4.99 -2.68
CA CYS A 203 -4.02 -5.39 -3.04
C CYS A 203 -3.04 -4.21 -3.07
N SER A 204 -3.49 -3.05 -3.58
CA SER A 204 -2.68 -1.83 -3.60
C SER A 204 -2.37 -1.32 -2.19
N VAL A 205 -3.36 -1.38 -1.29
CA VAL A 205 -3.22 -1.03 0.13
C VAL A 205 -2.24 -1.97 0.83
N ILE A 206 -2.34 -3.29 0.62
CA ILE A 206 -1.39 -4.26 1.18
C ILE A 206 0.03 -3.98 0.67
N PHE A 207 0.19 -3.70 -0.63
CA PHE A 207 1.50 -3.36 -1.17
C PHE A 207 2.06 -2.08 -0.55
N GLY A 208 1.22 -1.06 -0.38
CA GLY A 208 1.60 0.15 0.34
C GLY A 208 2.01 -0.13 1.79
N LEU A 209 1.27 -0.99 2.50
CA LEU A 209 1.56 -1.39 3.87
C LEU A 209 2.90 -2.12 4.00
N ILE A 210 3.23 -3.03 3.08
CA ILE A 210 4.54 -3.70 3.05
C ILE A 210 5.67 -2.69 2.91
N ASN A 211 5.51 -1.69 2.03
CA ASN A 211 6.51 -0.64 1.86
C ASN A 211 6.65 0.22 3.13
N MET A 212 5.53 0.57 3.78
CA MET A 212 5.57 1.29 5.05
C MET A 212 6.26 0.48 6.16
N ALA A 213 5.95 -0.81 6.28
CA ALA A 213 6.60 -1.70 7.24
C ALA A 213 8.11 -1.79 6.99
N TYR A 214 8.52 -1.88 5.73
CA TYR A 214 9.94 -1.83 5.36
C TYR A 214 10.61 -0.52 5.78
N LEU A 215 9.94 0.62 5.56
CA LEU A 215 10.43 1.94 6.01
C LEU A 215 10.57 1.99 7.53
N VAL A 216 9.55 1.57 8.28
CA VAL A 216 9.58 1.52 9.75
C VAL A 216 10.74 0.63 10.24
N LEU A 217 10.96 -0.53 9.64
CA LEU A 217 12.07 -1.43 9.98
C LEU A 217 13.44 -0.81 9.69
N LEU A 218 13.61 -0.15 8.54
CA LEU A 218 14.83 0.59 8.23
C LEU A 218 15.11 1.69 9.27
N ARG A 219 14.06 2.38 9.74
CA ARG A 219 14.21 3.41 10.77
C ARG A 219 14.62 2.84 12.12
N THR A 220 14.16 1.65 12.48
CA THR A 220 14.56 0.98 13.73
C THR A 220 15.99 0.45 13.72
N SER A 221 16.58 0.24 12.54
CA SER A 221 17.92 -0.33 12.39
C SER A 221 19.02 0.69 12.14
N LEU A 222 18.66 1.98 11.98
CA LEU A 222 19.56 3.13 11.86
C LEU A 222 19.70 3.85 13.20
#